data_AF-A0A480RYT8-F1
#
_entry.id   AF-A0A480RYT8-F1
#
_cell.length_a   1.000
_cell.length_b   1.000
_cell.length_c   1.000
_cell.angle_alpha   90.00
_cell.angle_beta   90.00
_cell.angle_gamma   90.00
#
_symmetry.space_group_name_H-M   'P 1'
#
loop_
_entity.id
_entity.type
_entity.pdbx_description
1 polymer ?
#
loop_
_entity_poly.entity_id
_entity_poly.type
_entity_poly.pdbx_seq_one_letter_code
_entity_poly.pdbx_strand_id
1 'polypeptide(L)'
;MAVSLDDDVPLILTLDEGGSAPLAPSNGLGQEDLSRNGGKYAIHDSPAPSLSSGGESSPSSPTGHNWEMNYQEAAIYLQEGENNDKFFTHPKNAKALAAYLFAHNHLFYLMELSTALLLLLLSLCEAPAVPALRLGIYVHATLELFALMVVVFELCMKLRWLGLHTFIRHKRTMVKTSVLVVQFVEAIVVLVRQTSHVRVTRALRCIFLVDCRYCGGVRRNLRQIFQSLPPFMDILLLLLFFMIIFAILGFYLFSPNPSDPYFSTLEDSIVSLFVLLTTANFPDVMMPSYSRNPWSCVFFIVYLSIELYFIMNLLLAVVFDTFNDIEKRKFKSLLLHKRTAIQHAYRLLVSHRRPAGISYRQFEGLMRFYKPRMSAGERYLTFKALNQSNRPLLSLKDFYDIYEVAALKWKAKRNREHWFDELPRTAFLIFKGINILVKSKAFQYFMYLVVAVNGVWILVETFMMKGGNFFSKHVPWSYLIFLTIYGVELFLKVAGLGPVEYLSSGWNLFDFSVTAFAFLGLLALAFNMEPFYFIVVLRPLQLLRLFKLKKRYRNVLDTMFELLPRMARYCPASWPPGPGVVKLVPASGRAAGWSWEGKEESRKGWKSRV
;
A
#
# COMPACT_ATOMS: atom_id res chain seq x y z
N MET A 1 -22.52 10.72 -23.22
CA MET A 1 -23.02 10.47 -21.85
C MET A 1 -22.07 11.16 -20.87
N ALA A 2 -22.52 12.24 -20.24
CA ALA A 2 -21.69 13.06 -19.35
C ALA A 2 -21.47 12.33 -18.01
N VAL A 3 -20.20 11.99 -17.72
CA VAL A 3 -19.78 11.44 -16.43
C VAL A 3 -19.55 12.63 -15.49
N SER A 4 -20.41 12.79 -14.49
CA SER A 4 -20.30 13.82 -13.46
C SER A 4 -19.08 13.57 -12.56
N LEU A 5 -18.17 14.56 -12.52
CA LEU A 5 -16.89 14.56 -11.80
C LEU A 5 -17.00 14.95 -10.30
N ASP A 6 -18.19 14.93 -9.71
CA ASP A 6 -18.45 15.68 -8.47
C ASP A 6 -18.21 14.95 -7.13
N ASP A 7 -17.81 13.68 -7.09
CA ASP A 7 -17.85 12.95 -5.81
C ASP A 7 -16.56 13.04 -4.94
N ASP A 8 -15.47 13.71 -5.38
CA ASP A 8 -14.18 13.63 -4.66
C ASP A 8 -13.32 14.92 -4.57
N VAL A 9 -13.83 16.08 -4.94
CA VAL A 9 -13.11 17.36 -4.78
C VAL A 9 -13.63 18.10 -3.54
N PRO A 10 -12.79 18.44 -2.54
CA PRO A 10 -13.21 19.39 -1.50
C PRO A 10 -13.51 20.74 -2.16
N LEU A 11 -14.65 21.34 -1.80
CA LEU A 11 -15.30 22.54 -2.36
C LEU A 11 -14.46 23.84 -2.44
N ILE A 12 -13.14 23.77 -2.22
CA ILE A 12 -12.21 24.91 -2.19
C ILE A 12 -11.61 25.18 -3.59
N LEU A 13 -11.75 24.27 -4.56
CA LEU A 13 -11.11 24.39 -5.87
C LEU A 13 -11.97 25.04 -6.97
N THR A 14 -13.15 25.58 -6.66
CA THR A 14 -14.05 26.22 -7.65
C THR A 14 -14.16 27.74 -7.50
N LEU A 15 -13.33 28.39 -6.67
CA LEU A 15 -13.48 29.81 -6.36
C LEU A 15 -12.34 30.73 -6.81
N ASP A 16 -11.33 30.22 -7.52
CA ASP A 16 -10.16 31.04 -7.87
C ASP A 16 -9.73 30.84 -9.33
N GLU A 17 -10.66 31.07 -10.26
CA GLU A 17 -10.36 31.28 -11.68
C GLU A 17 -11.52 32.08 -12.30
N GLY A 18 -11.54 33.37 -11.99
CA GLY A 18 -12.53 34.32 -12.49
C GLY A 18 -11.93 35.72 -12.58
N GLY A 19 -11.18 35.97 -13.66
CA GLY A 19 -11.02 37.30 -14.27
C GLY A 19 -10.30 38.37 -13.45
N SER A 20 -8.98 38.44 -13.60
CA SER A 20 -8.21 39.67 -13.38
C SER A 20 -8.29 40.55 -14.63
N ALA A 21 -8.76 41.79 -14.48
CA ALA A 21 -8.48 42.88 -15.41
C ALA A 21 -8.13 44.15 -14.60
N PRO A 22 -7.11 44.93 -14.98
CA PRO A 22 -6.45 45.88 -14.09
C PRO A 22 -6.77 47.34 -14.43
N LEU A 23 -7.09 48.19 -13.45
CA LEU A 23 -7.08 49.64 -13.63
C LEU A 23 -6.61 50.39 -12.37
N ALA A 24 -5.90 51.48 -12.64
CA ALA A 24 -4.97 52.26 -11.83
C ALA A 24 -5.61 53.14 -10.71
N PRO A 25 -4.82 53.84 -9.88
CA PRO A 25 -5.31 54.57 -8.70
C PRO A 25 -5.59 56.05 -9.02
N SER A 26 -6.64 56.63 -8.42
CA SER A 26 -6.79 58.10 -8.35
C SER A 26 -7.72 58.56 -7.22
N ASN A 27 -7.14 59.32 -6.30
CA ASN A 27 -7.62 60.49 -5.55
C ASN A 27 -9.12 60.82 -5.46
N GLY A 28 -9.56 61.11 -4.22
CA GLY A 28 -10.02 62.46 -3.87
C GLY A 28 -11.52 62.72 -3.72
N LEU A 29 -11.88 63.16 -2.49
CA LEU A 29 -12.89 64.18 -2.12
C LEU A 29 -14.37 63.95 -2.46
N GLY A 30 -15.25 64.21 -1.48
CA GLY A 30 -16.67 64.43 -1.73
C GLY A 30 -17.58 64.21 -0.52
N GLN A 31 -17.83 65.29 0.20
CA GLN A 31 -18.72 65.47 1.34
C GLN A 31 -20.19 65.63 0.88
N GLU A 32 -21.12 65.54 1.85
CA GLU A 32 -22.48 66.14 1.91
C GLU A 32 -23.67 65.16 2.04
N ASP A 33 -24.06 64.96 3.30
CA ASP A 33 -25.26 65.47 3.96
C ASP A 33 -26.69 65.30 3.39
N LEU A 34 -27.56 65.03 4.37
CA LEU A 34 -28.92 65.52 4.62
C LEU A 34 -30.13 64.57 4.41
N SER A 35 -30.84 64.45 5.55
CA SER A 35 -32.30 64.45 5.73
C SER A 35 -32.94 63.09 6.07
N ARG A 36 -33.88 62.94 7.03
CA ARG A 36 -34.41 63.71 8.18
C ARG A 36 -35.52 62.82 8.79
N ASN A 37 -35.84 63.08 10.07
CA ASN A 37 -36.98 62.59 10.88
C ASN A 37 -36.85 61.16 11.46
N GLY A 38 -37.09 60.90 12.74
CA GLY A 38 -37.62 61.73 13.82
C GLY A 38 -38.47 60.86 14.75
N GLY A 39 -38.15 60.81 16.05
CA GLY A 39 -38.96 60.15 17.08
C GLY A 39 -38.21 59.86 18.39
N LYS A 40 -38.18 60.84 19.30
CA LYS A 40 -37.89 60.70 20.76
C LYS A 40 -39.09 60.03 21.46
N TYR A 41 -39.01 59.36 22.62
CA TYR A 41 -38.68 59.83 24.00
C TYR A 41 -38.58 58.60 24.95
N ALA A 42 -37.55 58.49 25.83
CA ALA A 42 -37.44 58.91 27.25
C ALA A 42 -37.63 57.71 28.25
N ILE A 43 -36.57 57.11 28.84
CA ILE A 43 -35.85 57.39 30.12
C ILE A 43 -36.78 57.41 31.36
N HIS A 44 -36.66 56.51 32.36
CA HIS A 44 -35.89 56.58 33.65
C HIS A 44 -36.47 55.42 34.54
N ASP A 45 -35.89 54.81 35.58
CA ASP A 45 -34.80 55.16 36.50
C ASP A 45 -34.34 53.93 37.32
N SER A 46 -33.16 54.03 37.94
CA SER A 46 -32.54 53.06 38.89
C SER A 46 -33.14 53.18 40.30
N PRO A 47 -32.87 52.28 41.28
CA PRO A 47 -31.63 52.36 42.08
C PRO A 47 -31.10 51.02 42.66
N ALA A 48 -29.85 51.02 43.13
CA ALA A 48 -29.26 49.96 43.96
C ALA A 48 -29.79 50.00 45.42
N PRO A 49 -29.76 48.87 46.15
CA PRO A 49 -29.03 48.86 47.42
C PRO A 49 -28.31 47.53 47.76
N SER A 50 -27.52 47.61 48.82
CA SER A 50 -26.49 46.72 49.38
C SER A 50 -26.96 45.60 50.34
N LEU A 51 -26.06 44.61 50.53
CA LEU A 51 -25.82 43.74 51.72
C LEU A 51 -26.91 42.74 52.20
N SER A 52 -26.63 41.44 52.13
CA SER A 52 -26.21 40.61 53.30
C SER A 52 -26.24 39.09 53.02
N SER A 53 -25.45 38.39 53.82
CA SER A 53 -24.99 37.00 53.83
C SER A 53 -25.95 35.86 53.46
N GLY A 54 -25.43 34.87 52.73
CA GLY A 54 -26.00 33.53 52.67
C GLY A 54 -25.18 32.54 51.85
N GLY A 55 -24.28 31.81 52.53
CA GLY A 55 -23.83 30.47 52.13
C GLY A 55 -22.89 30.35 50.93
N GLU A 56 -21.60 30.18 51.23
CA GLU A 56 -20.65 29.56 50.31
C GLU A 56 -21.19 28.22 49.80
N SER A 57 -21.48 28.13 48.51
CA SER A 57 -21.31 26.89 47.76
C SER A 57 -20.46 27.23 46.54
N SER A 58 -19.23 26.75 46.59
CA SER A 58 -18.28 26.81 45.48
C SER A 58 -18.91 26.17 44.24
N PRO A 59 -18.85 26.77 43.05
CA PRO A 59 -19.26 26.07 41.84
C PRO A 59 -18.25 24.94 41.61
N SER A 60 -18.72 23.71 41.78
CA SER A 60 -18.00 22.51 41.38
C SER A 60 -17.59 22.64 39.91
N SER A 61 -16.30 22.43 39.66
CA SER A 61 -15.63 22.62 38.37
C SER A 61 -16.26 21.78 37.24
N PRO A 62 -16.75 22.38 36.14
CA PRO A 62 -17.21 21.65 34.95
C PRO A 62 -16.06 21.32 33.96
N THR A 63 -14.80 21.46 34.37
CA THR A 63 -13.67 21.55 33.43
C THR A 63 -13.11 20.20 33.00
N GLY A 64 -13.17 19.14 33.82
CA GLY A 64 -12.54 17.85 33.50
C GLY A 64 -13.19 17.09 32.34
N HIS A 65 -14.53 16.95 32.39
CA HIS A 65 -15.28 16.11 31.45
C HIS A 65 -15.39 16.72 30.04
N ASN A 66 -15.41 18.06 29.95
CA ASN A 66 -15.49 18.77 28.67
C ASN A 66 -14.21 18.61 27.84
N TRP A 67 -13.03 18.63 28.48
CA TRP A 67 -11.76 18.43 27.77
C TRP A 67 -11.54 17.00 27.30
N GLU A 68 -12.01 16.00 28.04
CA GLU A 68 -11.89 14.59 27.63
C GLU A 68 -12.67 14.30 26.34
N MET A 69 -13.88 14.86 26.22
CA MET A 69 -14.66 14.81 24.98
C MET A 69 -13.95 15.51 23.82
N ASN A 70 -13.36 16.69 24.04
CA ASN A 70 -12.58 17.40 23.01
C ASN A 70 -11.35 16.60 22.55
N TYR A 71 -10.67 15.89 23.47
CA TYR A 71 -9.54 15.02 23.11
C TYR A 71 -9.98 13.82 22.28
N GLN A 72 -11.09 13.20 22.65
CA GLN A 72 -11.65 12.09 21.90
C GLN A 72 -12.11 12.56 20.51
N GLU A 73 -12.77 13.71 20.41
CA GLU A 73 -13.22 14.27 19.14
C GLU A 73 -12.05 14.65 18.23
N ALA A 74 -11.02 15.31 18.76
CA ALA A 74 -9.81 15.64 18.02
C ALA A 74 -9.08 14.38 17.54
N ALA A 75 -9.03 13.32 18.35
CA ALA A 75 -8.47 12.03 17.94
C ALA A 75 -9.26 11.39 16.79
N ILE A 76 -10.58 11.51 16.80
CA ILE A 76 -11.46 11.02 15.72
C ILE A 76 -11.17 11.79 14.43
N TYR A 77 -11.06 13.12 14.45
CA TYR A 77 -10.68 13.89 13.25
C TYR A 77 -9.36 13.40 12.65
N LEU A 78 -8.33 13.15 13.47
CA LEU A 78 -7.06 12.61 12.98
C LEU A 78 -7.22 11.18 12.40
N GLN A 79 -8.07 10.35 12.99
CA GLN A 79 -8.36 9.01 12.46
C GLN A 79 -9.13 9.06 11.13
N GLU A 80 -10.15 9.91 11.02
CA GLU A 80 -10.90 10.14 9.78
C GLU A 80 -9.99 10.68 8.67
N GLY A 81 -9.10 11.62 9.00
CA GLY A 81 -8.10 12.15 8.07
C GLY A 81 -7.12 11.08 7.57
N GLU A 82 -6.65 10.19 8.46
CA GLU A 82 -5.77 9.07 8.07
C GLU A 82 -6.51 8.04 7.20
N ASN A 83 -7.77 7.77 7.52
CA ASN A 83 -8.60 6.79 6.82
C ASN A 83 -9.16 7.30 5.48
N ASN A 84 -9.15 8.63 5.27
CA ASN A 84 -9.83 9.32 4.18
C ASN A 84 -11.35 9.11 4.21
N ASP A 85 -11.94 9.28 5.40
CA ASP A 85 -13.38 9.30 5.63
C ASP A 85 -13.92 10.74 5.54
N LYS A 86 -15.15 10.91 5.04
CA LYS A 86 -15.71 12.25 4.81
C LYS A 86 -16.18 12.87 6.14
N PHE A 87 -15.76 14.09 6.46
CA PHE A 87 -16.11 14.78 7.72
C PHE A 87 -17.61 15.07 7.92
N PHE A 88 -18.46 14.91 6.89
CA PHE A 88 -19.91 15.08 7.03
C PHE A 88 -20.52 14.02 7.95
N THR A 89 -19.90 12.85 8.07
CA THR A 89 -20.37 11.73 8.91
C THR A 89 -19.75 11.72 10.31
N HIS A 90 -19.10 12.81 10.70
CA HIS A 90 -18.44 12.94 12.00
C HIS A 90 -19.45 12.79 13.16
N PRO A 91 -19.17 11.93 14.17
CA PRO A 91 -20.11 11.64 15.24
C PRO A 91 -20.26 12.81 16.23
N LYS A 92 -21.39 13.50 16.19
CA LYS A 92 -21.73 14.58 17.15
C LYS A 92 -22.46 14.09 18.41
N ASN A 93 -23.19 12.98 18.30
CA ASN A 93 -24.04 12.45 19.37
C ASN A 93 -23.38 11.22 20.03
N ALA A 94 -23.62 10.99 21.33
CA ALA A 94 -23.10 9.82 22.04
C ALA A 94 -23.47 8.47 21.39
N LYS A 95 -24.70 8.37 20.85
CA LYS A 95 -25.15 7.19 20.09
C LYS A 95 -24.37 6.98 18.79
N ALA A 96 -24.05 8.07 18.08
CA ALA A 96 -23.27 8.03 16.85
C ALA A 96 -21.78 7.73 17.14
N LEU A 97 -21.26 8.25 18.25
CA LEU A 97 -19.91 7.97 18.74
C LEU A 97 -19.74 6.48 19.08
N ALA A 98 -20.70 5.89 19.81
CA ALA A 98 -20.68 4.46 20.11
C ALA A 98 -20.72 3.59 18.84
N ALA A 99 -21.52 3.99 17.84
CA ALA A 99 -21.58 3.31 16.55
C ALA A 99 -20.26 3.45 15.75
N TYR A 100 -19.67 4.65 15.75
CA TYR A 100 -18.38 4.92 15.10
C TYR A 100 -17.28 4.07 15.71
N LEU A 101 -17.15 4.07 17.04
CA LEU A 101 -16.13 3.28 17.76
C LEU A 101 -16.32 1.79 17.52
N PHE A 102 -17.56 1.29 17.47
CA PHE A 102 -17.85 -0.10 17.14
C PHE A 102 -17.39 -0.47 15.73
N ALA A 103 -17.73 0.35 14.73
CA ALA A 103 -17.38 0.12 13.34
C ALA A 103 -15.87 0.27 13.04
N HIS A 104 -15.15 1.08 13.83
CA HIS A 104 -13.71 1.35 13.66
C HIS A 104 -12.81 0.43 14.49
N ASN A 105 -13.37 -0.64 15.06
CA ASN A 105 -12.60 -1.62 15.79
C ASN A 105 -11.82 -2.56 14.84
N HIS A 106 -10.60 -2.92 15.24
CA HIS A 106 -9.77 -3.87 14.50
C HIS A 106 -10.44 -5.24 14.34
N LEU A 107 -11.26 -5.66 15.32
CA LEU A 107 -12.04 -6.90 15.24
C LEU A 107 -13.10 -6.83 14.13
N PHE A 108 -13.75 -5.68 13.95
CA PHE A 108 -14.72 -5.48 12.88
C PHE A 108 -14.04 -5.55 11.50
N TYR A 109 -12.87 -4.92 11.35
CA TYR A 109 -12.10 -5.02 10.10
C TYR A 109 -11.58 -6.44 9.81
N LEU A 110 -11.21 -7.19 10.85
CA LEU A 110 -10.78 -8.59 10.70
C LEU A 110 -11.97 -9.48 10.31
N MET A 111 -13.14 -9.24 10.89
CA MET A 111 -14.38 -9.91 10.52
C MET A 111 -14.71 -9.68 9.05
N GLU A 112 -14.73 -8.42 8.58
CA GLU A 112 -14.97 -8.11 7.15
C GLU A 112 -14.03 -8.87 6.21
N LEU A 113 -12.73 -8.87 6.53
CA LEU A 113 -11.71 -9.53 5.71
C LEU A 113 -11.90 -11.06 5.73
N SER A 114 -12.17 -11.63 6.90
CA SER A 114 -12.35 -13.08 7.06
C SER A 114 -13.60 -13.58 6.33
N THR A 115 -14.72 -12.86 6.40
CA THR A 115 -15.96 -13.21 5.71
C THR A 115 -15.79 -13.11 4.20
N ALA A 116 -15.14 -12.05 3.70
CA ALA A 116 -14.87 -11.89 2.27
C ALA A 116 -13.93 -12.99 1.76
N LEU A 117 -12.85 -13.30 2.49
CA LEU A 117 -11.92 -14.36 2.13
C LEU A 117 -12.58 -15.74 2.16
N LEU A 118 -13.43 -16.00 3.15
CA LEU A 118 -14.23 -17.22 3.24
C LEU A 118 -15.14 -17.40 2.02
N LEU A 119 -15.86 -16.35 1.60
CA LEU A 119 -16.74 -16.36 0.42
C LEU A 119 -15.98 -16.64 -0.88
N LEU A 120 -14.75 -16.12 -1.02
CA LEU A 120 -13.90 -16.38 -2.18
C LEU A 120 -13.35 -17.81 -2.15
N LEU A 121 -12.85 -18.27 -1.00
CA LEU A 121 -12.29 -19.61 -0.83
C LEU A 121 -13.36 -20.70 -0.96
N LEU A 122 -14.62 -20.40 -0.62
CA LEU A 122 -15.74 -21.33 -0.80
C LEU A 122 -15.91 -21.76 -2.27
N SER A 123 -15.54 -20.89 -3.22
CA SER A 123 -15.54 -21.23 -4.65
C SER A 123 -14.63 -22.41 -5.00
N LEU A 124 -13.64 -22.75 -4.17
CA LEU A 124 -12.74 -23.90 -4.36
C LEU A 124 -13.44 -25.25 -4.08
N CYS A 125 -14.44 -25.22 -3.20
CA CYS A 125 -15.20 -26.40 -2.75
C CYS A 125 -16.49 -26.60 -3.56
N GLU A 126 -16.95 -25.57 -4.25
CA GLU A 126 -18.15 -25.59 -5.09
C GLU A 126 -17.86 -26.11 -6.50
N ALA A 127 -18.85 -26.68 -7.19
CA ALA A 127 -18.68 -27.14 -8.58
C ALA A 127 -18.31 -25.98 -9.54
N PRO A 128 -17.30 -26.13 -10.43
CA PRO A 128 -16.36 -27.26 -10.55
C PRO A 128 -15.29 -27.24 -9.42
N ALA A 129 -15.37 -28.21 -8.52
CA ALA A 129 -14.55 -28.24 -7.31
C ALA A 129 -13.22 -28.94 -7.58
N VAL A 130 -12.19 -28.57 -6.82
CA VAL A 130 -10.97 -29.39 -6.73
C VAL A 130 -11.38 -30.74 -6.11
N PRO A 131 -11.08 -31.90 -6.73
CA PRO A 131 -11.60 -33.20 -6.29
C PRO A 131 -11.38 -33.52 -4.81
N ALA A 132 -10.25 -33.07 -4.24
CA ALA A 132 -9.90 -33.28 -2.83
C ALA A 132 -10.72 -32.43 -1.83
N LEU A 133 -11.34 -31.33 -2.28
CA LEU A 133 -12.03 -30.34 -1.45
C LEU A 133 -13.55 -30.28 -1.72
N ARG A 134 -14.09 -31.27 -2.42
CA ARG A 134 -15.50 -31.30 -2.79
C ARG A 134 -16.38 -31.49 -1.55
N LEU A 135 -17.21 -30.49 -1.27
CA LEU A 135 -18.20 -30.53 -0.19
C LEU A 135 -19.58 -30.91 -0.71
N GLY A 136 -20.41 -31.47 0.16
CA GLY A 136 -21.84 -31.69 -0.10
C GLY A 136 -22.56 -30.40 -0.44
N ILE A 137 -23.64 -30.48 -1.24
CA ILE A 137 -24.34 -29.30 -1.76
C ILE A 137 -24.92 -28.45 -0.62
N TYR A 138 -25.56 -29.12 0.33
CA TYR A 138 -26.08 -28.51 1.53
C TYR A 138 -24.99 -27.84 2.38
N VAL A 139 -23.79 -28.43 2.49
CA VAL A 139 -22.70 -27.90 3.33
C VAL A 139 -22.19 -26.56 2.81
N HIS A 140 -21.88 -26.48 1.52
CA HIS A 140 -21.38 -25.22 0.98
C HIS A 140 -22.49 -24.16 0.89
N ALA A 141 -23.73 -24.55 0.62
CA ALA A 141 -24.86 -23.60 0.60
C ALA A 141 -25.15 -23.01 2.00
N THR A 142 -25.06 -23.80 3.08
CA THR A 142 -25.24 -23.27 4.45
C THR A 142 -24.07 -22.39 4.88
N LEU A 143 -22.83 -22.74 4.50
CA LEU A 143 -21.66 -21.88 4.73
C LEU A 143 -21.77 -20.56 3.97
N GLU A 144 -22.27 -20.59 2.73
CA GLU A 144 -22.54 -19.39 1.93
C GLU A 144 -23.58 -18.50 2.62
N LEU A 145 -24.73 -19.06 3.02
CA LEU A 145 -25.77 -18.31 3.75
C LEU A 145 -25.24 -17.72 5.05
N PHE A 146 -24.47 -18.48 5.82
CA PHE A 146 -23.85 -17.99 7.05
C PHE A 146 -22.94 -16.79 6.79
N ALA A 147 -22.06 -16.87 5.79
CA ALA A 147 -21.18 -15.77 5.44
C ALA A 147 -21.96 -14.54 4.94
N LEU A 148 -23.01 -14.73 4.13
CA LEU A 148 -23.87 -13.63 3.67
C LEU A 148 -24.62 -12.97 4.83
N MET A 149 -25.05 -13.72 5.85
CA MET A 149 -25.66 -13.16 7.06
C MET A 149 -24.69 -12.30 7.87
N VAL A 150 -23.40 -12.67 7.91
CA VAL A 150 -22.36 -11.80 8.51
C VAL A 150 -22.21 -10.51 7.71
N VAL A 151 -22.27 -10.56 6.37
CA VAL A 151 -22.25 -9.35 5.53
C VAL A 151 -23.49 -8.48 5.76
N VAL A 152 -24.68 -9.07 5.97
CA VAL A 152 -25.89 -8.33 6.36
C VAL A 152 -25.63 -7.57 7.68
N PHE A 153 -25.08 -8.25 8.68
CA PHE A 153 -24.74 -7.63 9.96
C PHE A 153 -23.76 -6.45 9.81
N GLU A 154 -22.73 -6.59 8.97
CA GLU A 154 -21.79 -5.50 8.66
C GLU A 154 -22.50 -4.28 8.05
N LEU A 155 -23.38 -4.49 7.07
CA LEU A 155 -24.12 -3.42 6.42
C LEU A 155 -25.10 -2.74 7.38
N CYS A 156 -25.78 -3.49 8.24
CA CYS A 156 -26.64 -2.93 9.29
C CYS A 156 -25.86 -2.03 10.25
N MET A 157 -24.65 -2.43 10.64
CA MET A 157 -23.79 -1.62 11.50
C MET A 157 -23.29 -0.35 10.79
N LYS A 158 -22.91 -0.44 9.51
CA LYS A 158 -22.56 0.73 8.71
C LYS A 158 -23.75 1.68 8.52
N LEU A 159 -24.94 1.15 8.32
CA LEU A 159 -26.17 1.93 8.22
C LEU A 159 -26.47 2.68 9.53
N ARG A 160 -26.28 2.04 10.69
CA ARG A 160 -26.44 2.66 12.01
C ARG A 160 -25.47 3.82 12.24
N TRP A 161 -24.25 3.73 11.71
CA TRP A 161 -23.25 4.79 11.80
C TRP A 161 -23.51 5.94 10.81
N LEU A 162 -23.66 5.64 9.52
CA LEU A 162 -23.74 6.65 8.44
C LEU A 162 -25.12 7.34 8.34
N GLY A 163 -26.18 6.66 8.79
CA GLY A 163 -27.56 7.06 8.57
C GLY A 163 -28.11 6.67 7.19
N LEU A 164 -29.44 6.57 7.08
CA LEU A 164 -30.15 6.08 5.88
C LEU A 164 -29.85 6.92 4.62
N HIS A 165 -29.96 8.25 4.72
CA HIS A 165 -29.79 9.14 3.58
C HIS A 165 -28.38 9.07 2.98
N THR A 166 -27.35 9.11 3.83
CA THR A 166 -25.94 8.99 3.39
C THR A 166 -25.65 7.59 2.84
N PHE A 167 -26.22 6.55 3.46
CA PHE A 167 -26.03 5.17 3.04
C PHE A 167 -26.58 4.91 1.63
N ILE A 168 -27.79 5.41 1.32
CA ILE A 168 -28.44 5.25 0.01
C ILE A 168 -27.72 6.05 -1.07
N ARG A 169 -27.26 7.27 -0.75
CA ARG A 169 -26.53 8.12 -1.71
C ARG A 169 -25.16 7.55 -2.08
N HIS A 170 -24.56 6.74 -1.20
CA HIS A 170 -23.23 6.18 -1.45
C HIS A 170 -23.30 4.98 -2.42
N LYS A 171 -22.96 5.23 -3.69
CA LYS A 171 -23.03 4.26 -4.80
C LYS A 171 -22.42 2.89 -4.49
N ARG A 172 -21.26 2.85 -3.81
CA ARG A 172 -20.53 1.59 -3.55
C ARG A 172 -21.26 0.67 -2.57
N THR A 173 -21.83 1.23 -1.50
CA THR A 173 -22.61 0.43 -0.54
C THR A 173 -23.89 -0.07 -1.19
N MET A 174 -24.52 0.73 -2.06
CA MET A 174 -25.68 0.29 -2.83
C MET A 174 -25.38 -0.88 -3.75
N VAL A 175 -24.29 -0.84 -4.53
CA VAL A 175 -23.89 -1.98 -5.38
C VAL A 175 -23.61 -3.22 -4.52
N LYS A 176 -22.93 -3.07 -3.37
CA LYS A 176 -22.69 -4.19 -2.42
C LYS A 176 -24.01 -4.79 -1.91
N THR A 177 -25.00 -3.96 -1.56
CA THR A 177 -26.32 -4.41 -1.11
C THR A 177 -27.09 -5.13 -2.24
N SER A 178 -27.05 -4.61 -3.47
CA SER A 178 -27.69 -5.26 -4.62
C SER A 178 -27.08 -6.64 -4.92
N VAL A 179 -25.74 -6.76 -4.90
CA VAL A 179 -25.05 -8.03 -5.08
C VAL A 179 -25.38 -9.00 -3.95
N LEU A 180 -25.44 -8.53 -2.70
CA LEU A 180 -25.83 -9.34 -1.53
C LEU A 180 -27.23 -9.93 -1.70
N VAL A 181 -28.22 -9.13 -2.15
CA VAL A 181 -29.59 -9.61 -2.36
C VAL A 181 -29.62 -10.71 -3.42
N VAL A 182 -28.94 -10.50 -4.56
CA VAL A 182 -28.89 -11.49 -5.65
C VAL A 182 -28.24 -12.80 -5.16
N GLN A 183 -27.10 -12.72 -4.46
CA GLN A 183 -26.42 -13.91 -3.95
C GLN A 183 -27.21 -14.62 -2.86
N PHE A 184 -27.92 -13.89 -2.00
CA PHE A 184 -28.75 -14.48 -0.95
C PHE A 184 -29.92 -15.26 -1.54
N VAL A 185 -30.61 -14.70 -2.54
CA VAL A 185 -31.68 -15.40 -3.27
C VAL A 185 -31.14 -16.66 -3.94
N GLU A 186 -29.99 -16.56 -4.62
CA GLU A 186 -29.40 -17.71 -5.33
C GLU A 186 -28.95 -18.82 -4.36
N ALA A 187 -28.36 -18.47 -3.22
CA ALA A 187 -27.97 -19.42 -2.19
C ALA A 187 -29.19 -20.20 -1.64
N ILE A 188 -30.32 -19.52 -1.43
CA ILE A 188 -31.59 -20.18 -1.05
C ILE A 188 -32.08 -21.09 -2.16
N VAL A 189 -32.04 -20.65 -3.42
CA VAL A 189 -32.48 -21.47 -4.57
C VAL A 189 -31.63 -22.74 -4.70
N VAL A 190 -30.32 -22.65 -4.52
CA VAL A 190 -29.43 -23.83 -4.51
C VAL A 190 -29.74 -24.77 -3.36
N LEU A 191 -30.00 -24.21 -2.16
CA LEU A 191 -30.35 -24.99 -0.99
C LEU A 191 -31.69 -25.74 -1.16
N VAL A 192 -32.69 -25.12 -1.79
CA VAL A 192 -34.00 -25.75 -2.02
C VAL A 192 -33.92 -26.79 -3.14
N ARG A 193 -33.26 -26.46 -4.27
CA ARG A 193 -33.21 -27.34 -5.45
C ARG A 193 -32.24 -28.51 -5.30
N GLN A 194 -31.34 -28.48 -4.33
CA GLN A 194 -30.26 -29.48 -4.12
C GLN A 194 -29.42 -29.78 -5.38
N THR A 195 -29.46 -28.88 -6.36
CA THR A 195 -28.75 -28.98 -7.63
C THR A 195 -28.14 -27.62 -7.93
N SER A 196 -26.85 -27.61 -8.25
CA SER A 196 -26.17 -26.39 -8.64
C SER A 196 -26.46 -26.09 -10.11
N HIS A 197 -27.11 -24.96 -10.37
CA HIS A 197 -27.23 -24.38 -11.71
C HIS A 197 -25.96 -23.57 -12.04
N VAL A 198 -25.89 -22.99 -13.24
CA VAL A 198 -24.74 -22.16 -13.63
C VAL A 198 -24.75 -20.86 -12.82
N ARG A 199 -23.86 -20.78 -11.83
CA ARG A 199 -23.77 -19.66 -10.88
C ARG A 199 -22.80 -18.57 -11.34
N VAL A 200 -23.22 -17.76 -12.31
CA VAL A 200 -22.39 -16.65 -12.85
C VAL A 200 -22.17 -15.54 -11.81
N THR A 201 -23.13 -15.35 -10.91
CA THR A 201 -23.12 -14.29 -9.88
C THR A 201 -21.97 -14.42 -8.87
N ARG A 202 -21.33 -15.61 -8.78
CA ARG A 202 -20.12 -15.83 -7.98
C ARG A 202 -18.99 -14.88 -8.35
N ALA A 203 -18.88 -14.50 -9.62
CA ALA A 203 -17.86 -13.54 -10.07
C ALA A 203 -17.99 -12.18 -9.35
N LEU A 204 -19.19 -11.82 -8.91
CA LEU A 204 -19.46 -10.58 -8.18
C LEU A 204 -18.97 -10.61 -6.72
N ARG A 205 -18.63 -11.79 -6.15
CA ARG A 205 -18.12 -11.92 -4.76
C ARG A 205 -16.85 -11.09 -4.51
N CYS A 206 -16.06 -10.81 -5.56
CA CYS A 206 -14.89 -9.95 -5.49
C CYS A 206 -15.20 -8.57 -4.89
N ILE A 207 -16.44 -8.08 -5.04
CA ILE A 207 -16.85 -6.78 -4.46
C ILE A 207 -16.74 -6.75 -2.94
N PHE A 208 -16.98 -7.87 -2.26
CA PHE A 208 -16.91 -7.94 -0.81
C PHE A 208 -15.48 -7.73 -0.32
N LEU A 209 -14.49 -8.33 -1.00
CA LEU A 209 -13.08 -8.13 -0.69
C LEU A 209 -12.61 -6.71 -1.01
N VAL A 210 -13.02 -6.15 -2.17
CA VAL A 210 -12.64 -4.79 -2.58
C VAL A 210 -13.23 -3.72 -1.67
N ASP A 211 -14.40 -3.96 -1.06
CA ASP A 211 -15.02 -3.02 -0.11
C ASP A 211 -14.39 -3.03 1.29
N CYS A 212 -13.66 -4.09 1.68
CA CYS A 212 -13.00 -4.21 2.99
C CYS A 212 -12.05 -3.05 3.28
N ARG A 213 -11.94 -2.69 4.57
CA ARG A 213 -11.05 -1.59 5.03
C ARG A 213 -9.56 -1.83 4.71
N TYR A 214 -9.05 -3.05 4.88
CA TYR A 214 -7.65 -3.41 4.61
C TYR A 214 -7.30 -3.33 3.12
N CYS A 215 -8.26 -3.70 2.25
CA CYS A 215 -8.11 -3.68 0.79
C CYS A 215 -8.38 -2.30 0.16
N GLY A 216 -8.38 -1.22 0.98
CA GLY A 216 -8.56 0.15 0.48
C GLY A 216 -7.53 0.58 -0.57
N GLY A 217 -6.31 0.02 -0.52
CA GLY A 217 -5.29 0.20 -1.57
C GLY A 217 -5.69 -0.44 -2.90
N VAL A 218 -6.09 -1.71 -2.88
CA VAL A 218 -6.57 -2.47 -4.05
C VAL A 218 -7.74 -1.72 -4.71
N ARG A 219 -8.70 -1.27 -3.89
CA ARG A 219 -9.86 -0.49 -4.36
C ARG A 219 -9.47 0.81 -5.06
N ARG A 220 -8.48 1.53 -4.53
CA ARG A 220 -7.99 2.79 -5.15
C ARG A 220 -7.35 2.48 -6.50
N ASN A 221 -6.49 1.47 -6.57
CA ASN A 221 -5.82 1.06 -7.80
C ASN A 221 -6.83 0.62 -8.88
N LEU A 222 -7.80 -0.24 -8.53
CA LEU A 222 -8.85 -0.66 -9.48
C LEU A 222 -9.65 0.53 -10.03
N ARG A 223 -10.04 1.48 -9.17
CA ARG A 223 -10.73 2.70 -9.59
C ARG A 223 -9.89 3.52 -10.56
N GLN A 224 -8.59 3.66 -10.29
CA GLN A 224 -7.68 4.43 -11.15
C GLN A 224 -7.54 3.79 -12.53
N ILE A 225 -7.44 2.46 -12.60
CA ILE A 225 -7.40 1.72 -13.87
C ILE A 225 -8.68 1.97 -14.70
N PHE A 226 -9.86 1.93 -14.06
CA PHE A 226 -11.12 2.24 -14.77
C PHE A 226 -11.23 3.73 -15.15
N GLN A 227 -10.63 4.64 -14.37
CA GLN A 227 -10.62 6.08 -14.70
C GLN A 227 -9.65 6.43 -15.83
N SER A 228 -8.60 5.63 -16.06
CA SER A 228 -7.69 5.77 -17.21
C SER A 228 -8.20 5.08 -18.48
N LEU A 229 -9.36 4.41 -18.42
CA LEU A 229 -9.92 3.69 -19.57
C LEU A 229 -10.36 4.59 -20.74
N PRO A 230 -10.90 5.81 -20.55
CA PRO A 230 -11.39 6.59 -21.69
C PRO A 230 -10.30 6.95 -22.73
N PRO A 231 -9.12 7.49 -22.37
CA PRO A 231 -8.04 7.73 -23.35
C PRO A 231 -7.51 6.45 -24.01
N PHE A 232 -7.57 5.32 -23.29
CA PHE A 232 -7.21 4.01 -23.84
C PHE A 232 -8.15 3.59 -24.97
N MET A 233 -9.46 3.84 -24.85
CA MET A 233 -10.43 3.44 -25.87
C MET A 233 -10.20 4.14 -27.21
N ASP A 234 -9.76 5.40 -27.21
CA ASP A 234 -9.51 6.16 -28.44
C ASP A 234 -8.36 5.55 -29.27
N ILE A 235 -7.25 5.20 -28.61
CA ILE A 235 -6.09 4.58 -29.26
C ILE A 235 -6.34 3.11 -29.56
N LEU A 236 -7.09 2.39 -28.70
CA LEU A 236 -7.53 1.04 -29.01
C LEU A 236 -8.38 1.00 -30.29
N LEU A 237 -9.24 1.99 -30.52
CA LEU A 237 -10.00 2.11 -31.75
C LEU A 237 -9.07 2.29 -32.96
N LEU A 238 -8.05 3.15 -32.84
CA LEU A 238 -7.03 3.33 -33.89
C LEU A 238 -6.30 2.02 -34.21
N LEU A 239 -5.92 1.26 -33.19
CA LEU A 239 -5.31 -0.06 -33.34
C LEU A 239 -6.25 -1.04 -34.05
N LEU A 240 -7.49 -1.18 -33.58
CA LEU A 240 -8.45 -2.08 -34.22
C LEU A 240 -8.74 -1.69 -35.67
N PHE A 241 -8.70 -0.39 -35.98
CA PHE A 241 -8.85 0.12 -37.34
C PHE A 241 -7.72 -0.32 -38.27
N PHE A 242 -6.44 -0.14 -37.88
CA PHE A 242 -5.31 -0.59 -38.68
C PHE A 242 -5.25 -2.12 -38.80
N MET A 243 -5.53 -2.84 -37.72
CA MET A 243 -5.64 -4.30 -37.73
C MET A 243 -6.67 -4.79 -38.77
N ILE A 244 -7.86 -4.17 -38.84
CA ILE A 244 -8.88 -4.54 -39.83
C ILE A 244 -8.41 -4.24 -41.26
N ILE A 245 -7.74 -3.11 -41.51
CA ILE A 245 -7.17 -2.79 -42.84
C ILE A 245 -6.16 -3.85 -43.26
N PHE A 246 -5.23 -4.21 -42.37
CA PHE A 246 -4.24 -5.24 -42.66
C PHE A 246 -4.85 -6.63 -42.80
N ALA A 247 -5.94 -6.93 -42.07
CA ALA A 247 -6.65 -8.20 -42.23
C ALA A 247 -7.30 -8.32 -43.62
N ILE A 248 -7.95 -7.25 -44.09
CA ILE A 248 -8.53 -7.19 -45.44
C ILE A 248 -7.41 -7.31 -46.50
N LEU A 249 -6.30 -6.60 -46.32
CA LEU A 249 -5.16 -6.67 -47.24
C LEU A 249 -4.52 -8.06 -47.25
N GLY A 250 -4.30 -8.66 -46.07
CA GLY A 250 -3.72 -10.00 -45.92
C GLY A 250 -4.62 -11.08 -46.50
N PHE A 251 -5.93 -10.98 -46.30
CA PHE A 251 -6.92 -11.85 -46.96
C PHE A 251 -6.79 -11.77 -48.48
N TYR A 252 -6.78 -10.56 -49.08
CA TYR A 252 -6.64 -10.43 -50.53
C TYR A 252 -5.29 -10.96 -51.05
N LEU A 253 -4.21 -10.78 -50.29
CA LEU A 253 -2.85 -11.14 -50.72
C LEU A 253 -2.54 -12.64 -50.57
N PHE A 254 -3.09 -13.31 -49.56
CA PHE A 254 -2.69 -14.67 -49.18
C PHE A 254 -3.80 -15.72 -49.27
N SER A 255 -5.09 -15.33 -49.36
CA SER A 255 -6.21 -16.26 -49.54
C SER A 255 -6.10 -17.21 -50.74
N PRO A 256 -5.48 -16.83 -51.89
CA PRO A 256 -5.33 -17.76 -53.01
C PRO A 256 -4.43 -18.97 -52.74
N ASN A 257 -3.71 -19.00 -51.61
CA ASN A 257 -2.79 -20.08 -51.30
C ASN A 257 -3.47 -21.19 -50.48
N PRO A 258 -3.69 -22.40 -51.05
CA PRO A 258 -4.38 -23.48 -50.34
C PRO A 258 -3.55 -24.09 -49.20
N SER A 259 -2.24 -23.81 -49.15
CA SER A 259 -1.36 -24.25 -48.06
C SER A 259 -1.45 -23.38 -46.80
N ASP A 260 -2.16 -22.24 -46.86
CA ASP A 260 -2.11 -21.20 -45.83
C ASP A 260 -3.41 -21.25 -45.01
N PRO A 261 -3.42 -21.87 -43.82
CA PRO A 261 -4.63 -21.97 -43.00
C PRO A 261 -5.01 -20.65 -42.31
N TYR A 262 -4.15 -19.63 -42.38
CA TYR A 262 -4.28 -18.39 -41.60
C TYR A 262 -5.10 -17.29 -42.29
N PHE A 263 -5.13 -17.27 -43.63
CA PHE A 263 -5.78 -16.22 -44.43
C PHE A 263 -6.87 -16.77 -45.35
N SER A 264 -7.47 -17.92 -44.99
CA SER A 264 -8.53 -18.60 -45.73
C SER A 264 -9.84 -17.81 -45.77
N THR A 265 -10.24 -17.22 -44.65
CA THR A 265 -11.43 -16.39 -44.51
C THR A 265 -11.10 -15.04 -43.87
N LEU A 266 -12.02 -14.08 -43.98
CA LEU A 266 -11.84 -12.77 -43.34
C LEU A 266 -11.74 -12.91 -41.81
N GLU A 267 -12.54 -13.79 -41.19
CA GLU A 267 -12.48 -14.04 -39.75
C GLU A 267 -11.12 -14.62 -39.33
N ASP A 268 -10.64 -15.64 -40.06
CA ASP A 268 -9.33 -16.26 -39.80
C ASP A 268 -8.20 -15.25 -39.92
N SER A 269 -8.28 -14.33 -40.90
CA SER A 269 -7.27 -13.28 -41.08
C SER A 269 -7.26 -12.28 -39.93
N ILE A 270 -8.43 -11.87 -39.42
CA ILE A 270 -8.55 -10.96 -38.28
C ILE A 270 -7.99 -11.62 -37.02
N VAL A 271 -8.36 -12.87 -36.75
CA VAL A 271 -7.87 -13.62 -35.59
C VAL A 271 -6.37 -13.85 -35.70
N SER A 272 -5.86 -14.27 -36.87
CA SER A 272 -4.44 -14.52 -37.09
C SER A 272 -3.59 -13.27 -36.89
N LEU A 273 -4.06 -12.10 -37.34
CA LEU A 273 -3.38 -10.82 -37.10
C LEU A 273 -3.52 -10.36 -35.64
N PHE A 274 -4.67 -10.55 -35.00
CA PHE A 274 -4.83 -10.25 -33.57
C PHE A 274 -3.86 -11.09 -32.70
N VAL A 275 -3.65 -12.36 -33.04
CA VAL A 275 -2.64 -13.21 -32.39
C VAL A 275 -1.22 -12.74 -32.73
N LEU A 276 -0.98 -12.33 -33.98
CA LEU A 276 0.31 -11.79 -34.42
C LEU A 276 0.68 -10.47 -33.74
N LEU A 277 -0.29 -9.63 -33.41
CA LEU A 277 -0.08 -8.41 -32.61
C LEU A 277 0.61 -8.73 -31.28
N THR A 278 0.30 -9.89 -30.68
CA THR A 278 0.93 -10.37 -29.45
C THR A 278 2.22 -11.16 -29.70
N THR A 279 2.62 -11.35 -30.96
CA THR A 279 3.76 -12.16 -31.43
C THR A 279 3.69 -13.65 -31.04
N ALA A 280 2.50 -14.16 -30.70
CA ALA A 280 2.34 -15.52 -30.21
C ALA A 280 2.46 -16.61 -31.30
N ASN A 281 2.15 -16.26 -32.56
CA ASN A 281 2.19 -17.15 -33.73
C ASN A 281 3.24 -16.74 -34.78
N PHE A 282 4.22 -15.91 -34.42
CA PHE A 282 5.37 -15.59 -35.28
C PHE A 282 6.52 -16.56 -34.96
N PRO A 283 7.15 -17.23 -35.94
CA PRO A 283 7.08 -17.00 -37.39
C PRO A 283 5.98 -17.77 -38.13
N ASP A 284 5.27 -18.70 -37.48
CA ASP A 284 4.39 -19.69 -38.10
C ASP A 284 3.34 -19.10 -39.05
N VAL A 285 2.71 -17.98 -38.69
CA VAL A 285 1.70 -17.29 -39.53
C VAL A 285 2.26 -16.77 -40.86
N MET A 286 3.56 -16.49 -40.92
CA MET A 286 4.25 -15.95 -42.10
C MET A 286 4.82 -17.07 -42.99
N MET A 287 5.21 -18.20 -42.41
CA MET A 287 6.00 -19.24 -43.09
C MET A 287 5.38 -19.75 -44.40
N PRO A 288 4.07 -20.05 -44.47
CA PRO A 288 3.47 -20.56 -45.70
C PRO A 288 3.53 -19.55 -46.85
N SER A 289 3.26 -18.27 -46.58
CA SER A 289 3.34 -17.20 -47.57
C SER A 289 4.79 -16.84 -47.93
N TYR A 290 5.71 -16.90 -46.96
CA TYR A 290 7.15 -16.66 -47.18
C TYR A 290 7.81 -17.76 -48.03
N SER A 291 7.44 -19.01 -47.82
CA SER A 291 7.93 -20.14 -48.62
C SER A 291 7.54 -20.02 -50.08
N ARG A 292 6.41 -19.35 -50.37
CA ARG A 292 5.94 -19.10 -51.73
C ARG A 292 6.67 -17.92 -52.36
N ASN A 293 6.72 -16.78 -51.67
CA ASN A 293 7.40 -15.58 -52.11
C ASN A 293 8.18 -14.95 -50.94
N PRO A 294 9.51 -14.75 -51.05
CA PRO A 294 10.30 -14.16 -49.97
C PRO A 294 9.88 -12.72 -49.65
N TRP A 295 9.33 -12.00 -50.64
CA TRP A 295 8.82 -10.64 -50.48
C TRP A 295 7.56 -10.53 -49.60
N SER A 296 6.85 -11.63 -49.36
CA SER A 296 5.70 -11.64 -48.45
C SER A 296 6.09 -11.30 -47.00
N CYS A 297 7.37 -11.45 -46.65
CA CYS A 297 7.93 -11.00 -45.37
C CYS A 297 7.72 -9.49 -45.13
N VAL A 298 7.71 -8.68 -46.19
CA VAL A 298 7.53 -7.22 -46.09
C VAL A 298 6.18 -6.88 -45.46
N PHE A 299 5.11 -7.60 -45.79
CA PHE A 299 3.79 -7.40 -45.19
C PHE A 299 3.84 -7.53 -43.66
N PHE A 300 4.43 -8.62 -43.16
CA PHE A 300 4.51 -8.91 -41.73
C PHE A 300 5.48 -7.97 -41.00
N ILE A 301 6.60 -7.60 -41.62
CA ILE A 301 7.55 -6.62 -41.06
C ILE A 301 6.88 -5.25 -40.92
N VAL A 302 6.17 -4.79 -41.94
CA VAL A 302 5.45 -3.50 -41.91
C VAL A 302 4.34 -3.54 -40.87
N TYR A 303 3.57 -4.63 -40.82
CA TYR A 303 2.53 -4.83 -39.81
C TYR A 303 3.10 -4.75 -38.38
N LEU A 304 4.16 -5.51 -38.06
CA LEU A 304 4.77 -5.49 -36.73
C LEU A 304 5.43 -4.14 -36.40
N SER A 305 5.99 -3.45 -37.39
CA SER A 305 6.59 -2.13 -37.19
C SER A 305 5.54 -1.09 -36.81
N ILE A 306 4.39 -1.08 -37.49
CA ILE A 306 3.32 -0.12 -37.25
C ILE A 306 2.49 -0.54 -36.03
N GLU A 307 1.98 -1.75 -35.99
CA GLU A 307 0.98 -2.16 -35.00
C GLU A 307 1.60 -2.41 -33.62
N LEU A 308 2.70 -3.17 -33.57
CA LEU A 308 3.34 -3.56 -32.32
C LEU A 308 4.32 -2.50 -31.82
N TYR A 309 5.30 -2.08 -32.64
CA TYR A 309 6.33 -1.18 -32.13
C TYR A 309 5.88 0.28 -32.03
N PHE A 310 5.00 0.73 -32.93
CA PHE A 310 4.51 2.10 -32.90
C PHE A 310 3.21 2.23 -32.10
N ILE A 311 2.11 1.60 -32.53
CA ILE A 311 0.78 1.81 -31.92
C ILE A 311 0.71 1.24 -30.50
N MET A 312 1.13 -0.01 -30.25
CA MET A 312 1.06 -0.59 -28.90
C MET A 312 1.95 0.13 -27.87
N ASN A 313 3.14 0.59 -28.26
CA ASN A 313 3.99 1.37 -27.37
C ASN A 313 3.44 2.78 -27.13
N LEU A 314 2.84 3.41 -28.14
CA LEU A 314 2.12 4.68 -27.98
C LEU A 314 0.94 4.53 -27.01
N LEU A 315 0.16 3.45 -27.15
CA LEU A 315 -0.93 3.11 -26.25
C LEU A 315 -0.45 2.98 -24.80
N LEU A 316 0.63 2.23 -24.58
CA LEU A 316 1.22 2.07 -23.24
C LEU A 316 1.67 3.40 -22.66
N ALA A 317 2.30 4.26 -23.46
CA ALA A 317 2.75 5.58 -23.01
C ALA A 317 1.58 6.48 -22.58
N VAL A 318 0.52 6.58 -23.40
CA VAL A 318 -0.65 7.40 -23.07
C VAL A 318 -1.39 6.88 -21.83
N VAL A 319 -1.52 5.57 -21.69
CA VAL A 319 -2.11 4.96 -20.48
C VAL A 319 -1.26 5.27 -19.25
N PHE A 320 0.06 5.19 -19.37
CA PHE A 320 0.97 5.47 -18.25
C PHE A 320 0.93 6.93 -17.81
N ASP A 321 0.95 7.88 -18.75
CA ASP A 321 0.90 9.31 -18.44
C ASP A 321 -0.42 9.71 -17.79
N THR A 322 -1.55 9.22 -18.33
CA THR A 322 -2.87 9.46 -17.76
C THR A 322 -3.04 8.82 -16.38
N PHE A 323 -2.49 7.61 -16.18
CA PHE A 323 -2.46 6.95 -14.87
C PHE A 323 -1.65 7.76 -13.84
N ASN A 324 -0.46 8.24 -14.21
CA ASN A 324 0.39 9.05 -13.34
C ASN A 324 -0.28 10.36 -12.94
N ASP A 325 -0.97 11.03 -13.86
CA ASP A 325 -1.71 12.25 -13.55
C ASP A 325 -2.87 12.02 -12.59
N ILE A 326 -3.61 10.92 -12.77
CA ILE A 326 -4.66 10.50 -11.85
C ILE A 326 -4.07 10.18 -10.47
N GLU A 327 -2.95 9.46 -10.40
CA GLU A 327 -2.26 9.15 -9.15
C GLU A 327 -1.80 10.43 -8.43
N LYS A 328 -1.17 11.36 -9.16
CA LYS A 328 -0.72 12.65 -8.64
C LYS A 328 -1.87 13.48 -8.09
N ARG A 329 -2.98 13.60 -8.83
CA ARG A 329 -4.20 14.30 -8.35
C ARG A 329 -4.77 13.63 -7.11
N LYS A 330 -4.82 12.30 -7.07
CA LYS A 330 -5.35 11.58 -5.91
C LYS A 330 -4.45 11.74 -4.68
N PHE A 331 -3.13 11.69 -4.85
CA PHE A 331 -2.17 11.94 -3.78
C PHE A 331 -2.32 13.35 -3.21
N LYS A 332 -2.44 14.37 -4.08
CA LYS A 332 -2.73 15.76 -3.66
C LYS A 332 -4.03 15.85 -2.83
N SER A 333 -5.11 15.23 -3.30
CA SER A 333 -6.40 15.21 -2.59
C SER A 333 -6.29 14.55 -1.20
N LEU A 334 -5.56 13.44 -1.08
CA LEU A 334 -5.32 12.76 0.20
C LEU A 334 -4.53 13.63 1.19
N LEU A 335 -3.49 14.32 0.73
CA LEU A 335 -2.72 15.24 1.57
C LEU A 335 -3.56 16.43 2.05
N LEU A 336 -4.36 17.02 1.16
CA LEU A 336 -5.25 18.12 1.51
C LEU A 336 -6.29 17.68 2.55
N HIS A 337 -6.86 16.48 2.40
CA HIS A 337 -7.82 15.92 3.34
C HIS A 337 -7.19 15.63 4.72
N LYS A 338 -5.95 15.09 4.77
CA LYS A 338 -5.19 14.98 6.01
C LYS A 338 -4.94 16.35 6.66
N ARG A 339 -4.63 17.36 5.86
CA ARG A 339 -4.35 18.72 6.34
C ARG A 339 -5.59 19.38 6.94
N THR A 340 -6.77 19.22 6.34
CA THR A 340 -8.02 19.76 6.91
C THR A 340 -8.38 19.06 8.22
N ALA A 341 -8.16 17.74 8.34
CA ALA A 341 -8.34 17.01 9.60
C ALA A 341 -7.47 17.60 10.74
N ILE A 342 -6.20 17.89 10.44
CA ILE A 342 -5.26 18.54 11.38
C ILE A 342 -5.78 19.92 11.79
N GLN A 343 -6.31 20.70 10.85
CA GLN A 343 -6.86 22.03 11.17
C GLN A 343 -8.09 21.94 12.08
N HIS A 344 -8.99 20.97 11.85
CA HIS A 344 -10.14 20.73 12.73
C HIS A 344 -9.69 20.32 14.14
N ALA A 345 -8.77 19.37 14.25
CA ALA A 345 -8.22 18.96 15.54
C ALA A 345 -7.45 20.08 16.25
N TYR A 346 -6.67 20.88 15.52
CA TYR A 346 -5.96 22.04 16.08
C TYR A 346 -6.96 23.05 16.67
N ARG A 347 -8.03 23.38 15.94
CA ARG A 347 -9.07 24.30 16.43
C ARG A 347 -9.73 23.81 17.72
N LEU A 348 -9.90 22.50 17.91
CA LEU A 348 -10.47 21.91 19.12
C LEU A 348 -9.50 21.90 20.31
N LEU A 349 -8.18 21.83 20.04
CA LEU A 349 -7.15 21.65 21.06
C LEU A 349 -6.46 22.96 21.47
N VAL A 350 -6.58 24.02 20.69
CA VAL A 350 -5.95 25.32 20.97
C VAL A 350 -6.49 25.92 22.26
N SER A 351 -5.57 26.36 23.12
CA SER A 351 -5.95 27.30 24.17
C SER A 351 -6.22 28.67 23.55
N HIS A 352 -7.44 29.20 23.72
CA HIS A 352 -7.78 30.57 23.30
C HIS A 352 -7.12 31.66 24.17
N ARG A 353 -6.34 31.27 25.19
CA ARG A 353 -5.54 32.20 26.00
C ARG A 353 -4.32 32.63 25.20
N ARG A 354 -3.91 33.89 25.28
CA ARG A 354 -2.63 34.33 24.70
C ARG A 354 -1.48 33.78 25.56
N PRO A 355 -0.44 33.14 24.98
CA PRO A 355 -0.23 32.86 23.56
C PRO A 355 -1.04 31.66 23.04
N ALA A 356 -1.57 31.77 21.81
CA ALA A 356 -2.38 30.73 21.19
C ALA A 356 -1.52 29.56 20.72
N GLY A 357 -1.85 28.35 21.16
CA GLY A 357 -1.20 27.12 20.74
C GLY A 357 -1.66 25.92 21.57
N ILE A 358 -1.12 24.75 21.25
CA ILE A 358 -1.41 23.51 21.98
C ILE A 358 -0.37 23.32 23.09
N SER A 359 -0.85 23.26 24.33
CA SER A 359 -0.03 22.93 25.50
C SER A 359 0.29 21.43 25.57
N TYR A 360 1.36 21.07 26.27
CA TYR A 360 1.71 19.67 26.48
C TYR A 360 0.55 18.85 27.09
N ARG A 361 -0.22 19.44 28.02
CA ARG A 361 -1.40 18.78 28.63
C ARG A 361 -2.47 18.41 27.60
N GLN A 362 -2.75 19.31 26.66
CA GLN A 362 -3.73 19.07 25.59
C GLN A 362 -3.23 18.03 24.59
N PHE A 363 -1.93 18.09 24.25
CA PHE A 363 -1.30 17.08 23.40
C PHE A 363 -1.30 15.70 24.06
N GLU A 364 -1.05 15.64 25.37
CA GLU A 364 -1.09 14.42 26.16
C GLU A 364 -2.49 13.78 26.11
N GLY A 365 -3.53 14.59 26.30
CA GLY A 365 -4.92 14.18 26.18
C GLY A 365 -5.26 13.61 24.80
N LEU A 366 -4.86 14.29 23.73
CA LEU A 366 -5.03 13.81 22.36
C LEU A 366 -4.36 12.44 22.16
N MET A 367 -3.09 12.30 22.58
CA MET A 367 -2.31 11.09 22.33
C MET A 367 -2.85 9.88 23.09
N ARG A 368 -3.51 10.08 24.24
CA ARG A 368 -4.18 9.01 24.99
C ARG A 368 -5.29 8.33 24.17
N PHE A 369 -6.03 9.08 23.34
CA PHE A 369 -7.10 8.54 22.49
C PHE A 369 -6.61 8.16 21.09
N TYR A 370 -5.72 8.97 20.49
CA TYR A 370 -5.21 8.72 19.16
C TYR A 370 -4.29 7.49 19.10
N LYS A 371 -3.39 7.33 20.09
CA LYS A 371 -2.47 6.19 20.23
C LYS A 371 -2.37 5.70 21.69
N PRO A 372 -3.35 4.92 22.18
CA PRO A 372 -3.43 4.55 23.60
C PRO A 372 -2.27 3.68 24.10
N ARG A 373 -1.58 2.94 23.22
CA ARG A 373 -0.45 2.06 23.58
C ARG A 373 0.88 2.79 23.77
N MET A 374 0.91 4.11 23.67
CA MET A 374 2.13 4.92 23.69
C MET A 374 2.54 5.29 25.13
N SER A 375 3.81 5.06 25.47
CA SER A 375 4.32 5.38 26.81
C SER A 375 4.37 6.90 27.05
N ALA A 376 4.38 7.32 28.33
CA ALA A 376 4.46 8.75 28.67
C ALA A 376 5.76 9.41 28.17
N GLY A 377 6.88 8.69 28.23
CA GLY A 377 8.16 9.17 27.71
C GLY A 377 8.15 9.37 26.19
N GLU A 378 7.57 8.42 25.45
CA GLU A 378 7.41 8.57 23.99
C GLU A 378 6.50 9.75 23.65
N ARG A 379 5.40 9.97 24.40
CA ARG A 379 4.49 11.12 24.18
C ARG A 379 5.20 12.45 24.37
N TYR A 380 6.09 12.55 25.35
CA TYR A 380 6.92 13.74 25.52
C TYR A 380 7.94 13.91 24.38
N LEU A 381 8.57 12.83 23.94
CA LEU A 381 9.53 12.87 22.83
C LEU A 381 8.85 13.28 21.51
N THR A 382 7.64 12.81 21.22
CA THR A 382 6.90 13.28 20.04
C THR A 382 6.53 14.75 20.15
N PHE A 383 6.02 15.20 21.30
CA PHE A 383 5.75 16.63 21.51
C PHE A 383 6.98 17.50 21.25
N LYS A 384 8.14 17.09 21.81
CA LYS A 384 9.41 17.79 21.62
C LYS A 384 9.88 17.76 20.16
N ALA A 385 9.66 16.64 19.46
CA ALA A 385 10.03 16.50 18.05
C ALA A 385 9.13 17.29 17.09
N LEU A 386 7.84 17.48 17.42
CA LEU A 386 6.97 18.41 16.69
C LEU A 386 7.41 19.85 16.91
N ASN A 387 7.89 20.19 18.11
CA ASN A 387 8.23 21.55 18.49
C ASN A 387 9.57 22.03 17.90
N GLN A 388 9.57 22.36 16.61
CA GLN A 388 10.75 22.92 15.93
C GLN A 388 11.05 24.35 16.38
N SER A 389 10.04 25.08 16.87
CA SER A 389 10.15 26.50 17.26
C SER A 389 10.68 26.74 18.67
N ASN A 390 10.97 25.69 19.45
CA ASN A 390 11.41 25.74 20.86
C ASN A 390 10.48 26.56 21.78
N ARG A 391 9.21 26.75 21.41
CA ARG A 391 8.20 27.45 22.23
C ARG A 391 7.51 26.46 23.18
N PRO A 392 6.98 26.89 24.32
CA PRO A 392 6.24 25.99 25.22
C PRO A 392 4.91 25.47 24.61
N LEU A 393 4.48 26.02 23.48
CA LEU A 393 3.23 25.70 22.80
C LEU A 393 3.50 25.34 21.34
N LEU A 394 2.75 24.37 20.81
CA LEU A 394 2.81 24.00 19.40
C LEU A 394 2.00 24.97 18.55
N SER A 395 2.62 25.49 17.48
CA SER A 395 1.92 26.25 16.44
C SER A 395 1.25 25.32 15.43
N LEU A 396 0.34 25.86 14.62
CA LEU A 396 -0.31 25.11 13.55
C LEU A 396 0.68 24.63 12.47
N LYS A 397 1.80 25.34 12.27
CA LYS A 397 2.86 24.91 11.34
C LYS A 397 3.57 23.67 11.86
N ASP A 398 3.93 23.67 13.14
CA ASP A 398 4.55 22.54 13.84
C ASP A 398 3.62 21.32 13.90
N PHE A 399 2.31 21.56 14.03
CA PHE A 399 1.30 20.51 14.15
C PHE A 399 0.96 19.81 12.82
N TYR A 400 1.36 20.35 11.66
CA TYR A 400 1.12 19.69 10.37
C TYR A 400 1.86 18.36 10.21
N ASP A 401 3.01 18.20 10.86
CA ASP A 401 3.84 17.00 10.75
C ASP A 401 3.44 15.89 11.74
N ILE A 402 2.27 16.01 12.39
CA ILE A 402 1.81 15.06 13.42
C ILE A 402 1.74 13.61 12.91
N TYR A 403 1.29 13.38 11.67
CA TYR A 403 1.19 12.02 11.14
C TYR A 403 2.55 11.36 10.98
N GLU A 404 3.57 12.12 10.57
CA GLU A 404 4.93 11.61 10.36
C GLU A 404 5.61 11.34 11.69
N VAL A 405 5.59 12.32 12.61
CA VAL A 405 6.29 12.21 13.88
C VAL A 405 5.61 11.23 14.83
N ALA A 406 4.27 11.19 14.87
CA ALA A 406 3.55 10.24 15.71
C ALA A 406 3.73 8.79 15.24
N ALA A 407 4.11 8.55 13.98
CA ALA A 407 4.38 7.21 13.45
C ALA A 407 5.75 6.66 13.87
N LEU A 408 6.67 7.51 14.34
CA LEU A 408 8.01 7.10 14.76
C LEU A 408 7.95 6.29 16.07
N LYS A 409 8.83 5.30 16.18
CA LYS A 409 9.08 4.55 17.43
C LYS A 409 10.37 5.03 18.06
N TRP A 410 10.30 5.48 19.31
CA TRP A 410 11.48 5.94 20.02
C TRP A 410 12.22 4.77 20.62
N LYS A 411 13.55 4.76 20.44
CA LYS A 411 14.43 3.80 21.09
C LYS A 411 15.54 4.58 21.78
N ALA A 412 15.75 4.30 23.06
CA ALA A 412 16.90 4.83 23.76
C ALA A 412 18.17 4.23 23.16
N LYS A 413 19.15 5.08 22.84
CA LYS A 413 20.49 4.62 22.51
C LYS A 413 21.15 4.16 23.80
N ARG A 414 21.21 2.84 24.04
CA ARG A 414 21.94 2.29 25.19
C ARG A 414 23.44 2.43 24.91
N ASN A 415 24.17 3.03 25.84
CA ASN A 415 25.64 3.16 25.76
C ASN A 415 26.38 1.86 26.13
N ARG A 416 25.66 0.82 26.59
CA ARG A 416 26.26 -0.53 26.74
C ARG A 416 26.39 -1.13 25.35
N GLU A 417 27.61 -1.15 24.82
CA GLU A 417 27.89 -1.58 23.45
C GLU A 417 27.76 -3.10 23.28
N HIS A 418 27.87 -3.89 24.36
CA HIS A 418 28.01 -5.33 24.28
C HIS A 418 27.11 -6.09 25.26
N TRP A 419 26.52 -7.20 24.81
CA TRP A 419 25.66 -8.05 25.65
C TRP A 419 26.44 -8.82 26.73
N PHE A 420 27.75 -8.96 26.54
CA PHE A 420 28.65 -9.71 27.42
C PHE A 420 29.30 -8.85 28.51
N ASP A 421 28.90 -7.58 28.67
CA ASP A 421 29.38 -6.69 29.75
C ASP A 421 29.03 -7.20 31.17
N GLU A 422 28.07 -8.12 31.29
CA GLU A 422 27.63 -8.73 32.56
C GLU A 422 28.35 -10.06 32.88
N LEU A 423 29.24 -10.54 32.01
CA LEU A 423 29.91 -11.84 32.16
C LEU A 423 31.21 -11.74 33.00
N PRO A 424 31.63 -12.84 33.65
CA PRO A 424 32.90 -12.89 34.38
C PRO A 424 34.11 -12.62 33.48
N ARG A 425 35.21 -12.11 34.07
CA ARG A 425 36.42 -11.61 33.37
C ARG A 425 36.97 -12.55 32.29
N THR A 426 36.93 -13.87 32.51
CA THR A 426 37.41 -14.90 31.57
C THR A 426 36.53 -15.00 30.32
N ALA A 427 35.20 -15.11 30.51
CA ALA A 427 34.23 -15.13 29.42
C ALA A 427 34.20 -13.79 28.66
N PHE A 428 34.33 -12.67 29.38
CA PHE A 428 34.41 -11.35 28.78
C PHE A 428 35.55 -11.24 27.76
N LEU A 429 36.74 -11.78 28.08
CA LEU A 429 37.89 -11.75 27.16
C LEU A 429 37.63 -12.58 25.89
N ILE A 430 36.98 -13.74 26.05
CA ILE A 430 36.61 -14.62 24.93
C ILE A 430 35.63 -13.91 23.99
N PHE A 431 34.52 -13.37 24.51
CA PHE A 431 33.51 -12.69 23.70
C PHE A 431 34.03 -11.37 23.09
N LYS A 432 34.91 -10.66 23.79
CA LYS A 432 35.61 -9.49 23.24
C LYS A 432 36.49 -9.88 22.05
N GLY A 433 37.24 -10.98 22.15
CA GLY A 433 38.03 -11.54 21.06
C GLY A 433 37.16 -11.93 19.86
N ILE A 434 36.05 -12.64 20.10
CA ILE A 434 35.08 -13.02 19.04
C ILE A 434 34.49 -11.79 18.36
N ASN A 435 34.12 -10.75 19.13
CA ASN A 435 33.58 -9.52 18.57
C ASN A 435 34.58 -8.80 17.66
N ILE A 436 35.84 -8.70 18.09
CA ILE A 436 36.92 -8.12 17.27
C ILE A 436 37.12 -8.93 15.98
N LEU A 437 37.13 -10.26 16.09
CA LEU A 437 37.27 -11.16 14.93
C LEU A 437 36.12 -10.98 13.93
N VAL A 438 34.88 -11.03 14.40
CA VAL A 438 33.67 -10.95 13.57
C VAL A 438 33.53 -9.57 12.91
N LYS A 439 33.91 -8.49 13.60
CA LYS A 439 33.89 -7.12 13.05
C LYS A 439 35.06 -6.85 12.10
N SER A 440 36.09 -7.69 12.06
CA SER A 440 37.23 -7.52 11.17
C SER A 440 36.80 -7.62 9.70
N LYS A 441 37.36 -6.75 8.84
CA LYS A 441 37.14 -6.81 7.39
C LYS A 441 37.68 -8.12 6.80
N ALA A 442 38.75 -8.66 7.38
CA ALA A 442 39.36 -9.92 6.96
C ALA A 442 38.37 -11.10 7.07
N PHE A 443 37.65 -11.21 8.19
CA PHE A 443 36.63 -12.23 8.38
C PHE A 443 35.50 -12.13 7.34
N GLN A 444 35.06 -10.91 7.02
CA GLN A 444 34.04 -10.70 5.99
C GLN A 444 34.51 -11.14 4.60
N TYR A 445 35.73 -10.77 4.20
CA TYR A 445 36.30 -11.18 2.91
C TYR A 445 36.54 -12.69 2.84
N PHE A 446 37.00 -13.30 3.93
CA PHE A 446 37.15 -14.74 4.03
C PHE A 446 35.81 -15.46 3.79
N MET A 447 34.72 -15.01 4.40
CA MET A 447 33.41 -15.60 4.17
C MET A 447 32.93 -15.41 2.73
N TYR A 448 33.21 -14.27 2.09
CA TYR A 448 32.90 -14.10 0.67
C TYR A 448 33.71 -15.03 -0.23
N LEU A 449 34.98 -15.28 0.11
CA LEU A 449 35.82 -16.26 -0.59
C LEU A 449 35.25 -17.67 -0.45
N VAL A 450 34.83 -18.08 0.75
CA VAL A 450 34.18 -19.38 0.99
C VAL A 450 32.93 -19.53 0.12
N VAL A 451 32.07 -18.51 0.06
CA VAL A 451 30.86 -18.52 -0.78
C VAL A 451 31.21 -18.63 -2.27
N ALA A 452 32.25 -17.93 -2.73
CA ALA A 452 32.70 -18.01 -4.12
C ALA A 452 33.24 -19.41 -4.47
N VAL A 453 34.07 -20.00 -3.60
CA VAL A 453 34.59 -21.36 -3.76
C VAL A 453 33.45 -22.38 -3.77
N ASN A 454 32.47 -22.25 -2.87
CA ASN A 454 31.26 -23.09 -2.87
C ASN A 454 30.50 -22.99 -4.21
N GLY A 455 30.38 -21.78 -4.77
CA GLY A 455 29.72 -21.57 -6.07
C GLY A 455 30.45 -22.25 -7.23
N VAL A 456 31.77 -22.12 -7.28
CA VAL A 456 32.61 -22.81 -8.28
C VAL A 456 32.53 -24.32 -8.10
N TRP A 457 32.55 -24.80 -6.85
CA TRP A 457 32.41 -26.23 -6.56
C TRP A 457 31.08 -26.80 -7.05
N ILE A 458 29.96 -26.13 -6.73
CA ILE A 458 28.64 -26.52 -7.21
C ILE A 458 28.61 -26.56 -8.75
N LEU A 459 29.21 -25.57 -9.42
CA LEU A 459 29.28 -25.51 -10.88
C LEU A 459 30.07 -26.69 -11.46
N VAL A 460 31.26 -26.98 -10.94
CA VAL A 460 32.08 -28.12 -11.38
C VAL A 460 31.36 -29.44 -11.13
N GLU A 461 30.75 -29.60 -9.96
CA GLU A 461 29.95 -30.78 -9.61
C GLU A 461 28.80 -30.97 -10.61
N THR A 462 28.10 -29.91 -11.01
CA THR A 462 27.03 -30.00 -12.02
C THR A 462 27.54 -30.38 -13.41
N PHE A 463 28.75 -29.94 -13.81
CA PHE A 463 29.35 -30.35 -15.08
C PHE A 463 29.78 -31.82 -15.06
N MET A 464 30.37 -32.30 -13.95
CA MET A 464 30.79 -33.68 -13.79
C MET A 464 29.60 -34.65 -13.69
N MET A 465 28.47 -34.20 -13.12
CA MET A 465 27.24 -34.98 -12.97
C MET A 465 26.36 -35.02 -14.24
N LYS A 466 26.75 -34.37 -15.34
CA LYS A 466 25.99 -34.32 -16.61
C LYS A 466 25.85 -35.69 -17.30
N GLY A 467 26.38 -36.76 -16.70
CA GLY A 467 26.24 -38.17 -17.11
C GLY A 467 25.26 -39.03 -16.29
N GLY A 468 24.55 -38.48 -15.29
CA GLY A 468 23.50 -39.21 -14.55
C GLY A 468 23.63 -39.13 -13.02
N ASN A 469 22.49 -38.92 -12.35
CA ASN A 469 22.27 -38.93 -10.89
C ASN A 469 22.27 -37.58 -10.14
N PHE A 470 21.53 -36.58 -10.63
CA PHE A 470 21.10 -35.44 -9.78
C PHE A 470 20.36 -35.88 -8.50
N PHE A 471 19.80 -37.10 -8.50
CA PHE A 471 19.04 -37.70 -7.40
C PHE A 471 19.78 -38.86 -6.73
N SER A 472 21.12 -38.82 -6.65
CA SER A 472 21.79 -39.74 -5.75
C SER A 472 21.33 -39.43 -4.32
N LYS A 473 20.78 -40.43 -3.64
CA LYS A 473 20.34 -40.34 -2.23
C LYS A 473 21.48 -39.98 -1.27
N HIS A 474 22.73 -40.03 -1.74
CA HIS A 474 23.90 -39.64 -0.99
C HIS A 474 24.12 -38.13 -0.99
N VAL A 475 24.07 -37.54 0.21
CA VAL A 475 24.51 -36.16 0.44
C VAL A 475 26.01 -36.06 0.12
N PRO A 476 26.43 -35.15 -0.76
CA PRO A 476 27.84 -34.98 -1.07
C PRO A 476 28.59 -34.45 0.17
N TRP A 477 29.75 -35.02 0.46
CA TRP A 477 30.59 -34.61 1.60
C TRP A 477 30.97 -33.11 1.54
N SER A 478 31.12 -32.55 0.33
CA SER A 478 31.35 -31.12 0.12
C SER A 478 30.25 -30.25 0.74
N TYR A 479 28.99 -30.67 0.66
CA TYR A 479 27.86 -29.95 1.25
C TYR A 479 27.94 -29.90 2.77
N LEU A 480 28.34 -31.00 3.42
CA LEU A 480 28.56 -31.04 4.87
C LEU A 480 29.69 -30.09 5.31
N ILE A 481 30.76 -30.02 4.54
CA ILE A 481 31.89 -29.11 4.81
C ILE A 481 31.43 -27.65 4.72
N PHE A 482 30.76 -27.25 3.65
CA PHE A 482 30.30 -25.86 3.52
C PHE A 482 29.23 -25.52 4.57
N LEU A 483 28.30 -26.43 4.86
CA LEU A 483 27.27 -26.22 5.87
C LEU A 483 27.86 -26.04 7.28
N THR A 484 28.87 -26.83 7.65
CA THR A 484 29.56 -26.67 8.94
C THR A 484 30.29 -25.33 9.02
N ILE A 485 30.96 -24.89 7.95
CA ILE A 485 31.59 -23.55 7.90
C ILE A 485 30.55 -22.45 8.12
N TYR A 486 29.40 -22.50 7.45
CA TYR A 486 28.32 -21.53 7.65
C TYR A 486 27.68 -21.61 9.04
N GLY A 487 27.58 -22.80 9.62
CA GLY A 487 27.10 -23.00 10.99
C GLY A 487 28.03 -22.36 12.03
N VAL A 488 29.35 -22.56 11.88
CA VAL A 488 30.36 -21.94 12.74
C VAL A 488 30.37 -20.42 12.57
N GLU A 489 30.30 -19.92 11.34
CA GLU A 489 30.16 -18.48 11.05
C GLU A 489 28.95 -17.88 11.80
N LEU A 490 27.79 -18.54 11.70
CA LEU A 490 26.55 -18.10 12.34
C LEU A 490 26.71 -18.06 13.86
N PHE A 491 27.28 -19.12 14.46
CA PHE A 491 27.50 -19.18 15.91
C PHE A 491 28.45 -18.06 16.37
N LEU A 492 29.57 -17.86 15.67
CA LEU A 492 30.53 -16.79 15.96
C LEU A 492 29.88 -15.41 15.85
N LYS A 493 29.08 -15.15 14.81
CA LYS A 493 28.40 -13.85 14.63
C LYS A 493 27.36 -13.59 15.71
N VAL A 494 26.55 -14.59 16.06
CA VAL A 494 25.53 -14.46 17.11
C VAL A 494 26.20 -14.26 18.48
N ALA A 495 27.29 -14.97 18.75
CA ALA A 495 28.08 -14.80 19.99
C ALA A 495 28.78 -13.43 20.07
N GLY A 496 29.36 -12.95 18.98
CA GLY A 496 30.15 -11.70 18.96
C GLY A 496 29.31 -10.42 18.98
N LEU A 497 28.22 -10.37 18.20
CA LEU A 497 27.32 -9.20 18.11
C LEU A 497 26.17 -9.26 19.12
N GLY A 498 25.80 -10.48 19.55
CA GLY A 498 24.61 -10.72 20.35
C GLY A 498 23.36 -10.95 19.48
N PRO A 499 22.37 -11.72 19.96
CA PRO A 499 21.19 -12.08 19.17
C PRO A 499 20.38 -10.87 18.69
N VAL A 500 20.28 -9.82 19.50
CA VAL A 500 19.46 -8.63 19.20
C VAL A 500 20.09 -7.77 18.09
N GLU A 501 21.40 -7.52 18.16
CA GLU A 501 22.11 -6.76 17.12
C GLU A 501 22.22 -7.60 15.85
N TYR A 502 22.46 -8.90 15.95
CA TYR A 502 22.52 -9.81 14.81
C TYR A 502 21.21 -9.84 14.01
N LEU A 503 20.06 -10.05 14.67
CA LEU A 503 18.74 -10.11 14.01
C LEU A 503 18.25 -8.74 13.51
N SER A 504 18.87 -7.64 13.93
CA SER A 504 18.49 -6.30 13.45
C SER A 504 18.86 -6.06 11.98
N SER A 505 19.87 -6.77 11.47
CA SER A 505 20.29 -6.68 10.07
C SER A 505 19.53 -7.71 9.23
N GLY A 506 18.76 -7.25 8.24
CA GLY A 506 18.01 -8.14 7.34
C GLY A 506 18.88 -9.16 6.61
N TRP A 507 20.14 -8.80 6.33
CA TRP A 507 21.11 -9.68 5.69
C TRP A 507 21.64 -10.80 6.59
N ASN A 508 21.77 -10.53 7.90
CA ASN A 508 22.12 -11.56 8.89
C ASN A 508 20.92 -12.47 9.18
N LEU A 509 19.70 -11.90 9.19
CA LEU A 509 18.46 -12.68 9.28
C LEU A 509 18.32 -13.65 8.10
N PHE A 510 18.67 -13.22 6.89
CA PHE A 510 18.71 -14.08 5.70
C PHE A 510 19.78 -15.19 5.82
N ASP A 511 21.00 -14.87 6.26
CA ASP A 511 22.04 -15.89 6.47
C ASP A 511 21.61 -16.92 7.51
N PHE A 512 20.96 -16.46 8.58
CA PHE A 512 20.40 -17.32 9.61
C PHE A 512 19.29 -18.23 9.07
N SER A 513 18.32 -17.68 8.34
CA SER A 513 17.21 -18.47 7.81
C SER A 513 17.69 -19.52 6.81
N VAL A 514 18.59 -19.17 5.89
CA VAL A 514 19.14 -20.12 4.91
C VAL A 514 19.97 -21.22 5.59
N THR A 515 20.80 -20.86 6.58
CA THR A 515 21.63 -21.84 7.30
C THR A 515 20.77 -22.76 8.18
N ALA A 516 19.80 -22.20 8.92
CA ALA A 516 18.87 -22.98 9.74
C ALA A 516 17.99 -23.91 8.89
N PHE A 517 17.52 -23.44 7.72
CA PHE A 517 16.77 -24.26 6.78
C PHE A 517 17.63 -25.41 6.22
N ALA A 518 18.90 -25.14 5.89
CA ALA A 518 19.83 -26.18 5.43
C ALA A 518 20.14 -27.24 6.51
N PHE A 519 20.30 -26.83 7.78
CA PHE A 519 20.42 -27.76 8.90
C PHE A 519 19.15 -28.58 9.13
N LEU A 520 17.97 -27.96 9.02
CA LEU A 520 16.69 -28.65 9.13
C LEU A 520 16.52 -29.70 8.02
N GLY A 521 16.91 -29.38 6.79
CA GLY A 521 16.91 -30.33 5.68
C GLY A 521 17.86 -31.51 5.89
N LEU A 522 19.08 -31.25 6.39
CA LEU A 522 20.03 -32.31 6.73
C LEU A 522 19.50 -33.21 7.85
N LEU A 523 18.92 -32.63 8.90
CA LEU A 523 18.34 -33.36 10.02
C LEU A 523 17.13 -34.21 9.58
N ALA A 524 16.24 -33.65 8.76
CA ALA A 524 15.08 -34.37 8.23
C ALA A 524 15.51 -35.58 7.36
N LEU A 525 16.55 -35.40 6.54
CA LEU A 525 17.12 -36.48 5.74
C LEU A 525 17.77 -37.57 6.61
N ALA A 526 18.43 -37.19 7.72
CA ALA A 526 18.97 -38.15 8.69
C ALA A 526 17.86 -38.99 9.37
N PHE A 527 16.66 -38.44 9.51
CA PHE A 527 15.45 -39.16 9.97
C PHE A 527 14.70 -39.90 8.84
N ASN A 528 15.30 -40.09 7.67
CA ASN A 528 14.70 -40.75 6.50
C ASN A 528 13.40 -40.10 5.98
N MET A 529 13.22 -38.79 6.19
CA MET A 529 12.09 -38.05 5.62
C MET A 529 12.39 -37.62 4.18
N GLU A 530 12.22 -38.54 3.23
CA GLU A 530 12.49 -38.36 1.78
C GLU A 530 11.92 -37.05 1.17
N PRO A 531 10.70 -36.59 1.54
CA PRO A 531 10.15 -35.37 0.96
C PRO A 531 10.94 -34.11 1.26
N PHE A 532 11.91 -34.11 2.18
CA PHE A 532 12.74 -32.94 2.51
C PHE A 532 14.05 -32.85 1.72
N TYR A 533 14.32 -33.80 0.81
CA TYR A 533 15.52 -33.76 -0.04
C TYR A 533 15.61 -32.48 -0.90
N PHE A 534 14.48 -31.86 -1.26
CA PHE A 534 14.47 -30.59 -2.00
C PHE A 534 15.25 -29.47 -1.28
N ILE A 535 15.36 -29.51 0.05
CA ILE A 535 16.12 -28.52 0.82
C ILE A 535 17.62 -28.58 0.46
N VAL A 536 18.16 -29.78 0.25
CA VAL A 536 19.54 -29.99 -0.18
C VAL A 536 19.73 -29.51 -1.62
N VAL A 537 18.72 -29.68 -2.48
CA VAL A 537 18.72 -29.16 -3.85
C VAL A 537 18.78 -27.62 -3.89
N LEU A 538 18.23 -26.95 -2.89
CA LEU A 538 18.27 -25.48 -2.75
C LEU A 538 19.62 -24.91 -2.28
N ARG A 539 20.70 -25.72 -2.23
CA ARG A 539 22.07 -25.28 -1.92
C ARG A 539 22.54 -24.01 -2.67
N PRO A 540 22.18 -23.74 -3.95
CA PRO A 540 22.60 -22.52 -4.64
C PRO A 540 22.03 -21.22 -4.02
N LEU A 541 20.95 -21.29 -3.22
CA LEU A 541 20.43 -20.12 -2.51
C LEU A 541 21.47 -19.49 -1.58
N GLN A 542 22.44 -20.27 -1.09
CA GLN A 542 23.55 -19.77 -0.29
C GLN A 542 24.45 -18.78 -1.07
N LEU A 543 24.47 -18.85 -2.40
CA LEU A 543 25.26 -17.96 -3.26
C LEU A 543 24.67 -16.53 -3.33
N LEU A 544 23.40 -16.36 -2.97
CA LEU A 544 22.77 -15.04 -2.86
C LEU A 544 23.49 -14.13 -1.84
N ARG A 545 24.27 -14.72 -0.92
CA ARG A 545 25.15 -13.98 -0.01
C ARG A 545 26.19 -13.13 -0.74
N LEU A 546 26.63 -13.55 -1.92
CA LEU A 546 27.61 -12.81 -2.73
C LEU A 546 27.04 -11.48 -3.24
N PHE A 547 25.71 -11.36 -3.38
CA PHE A 547 25.07 -10.10 -3.78
C PHE A 547 25.25 -8.98 -2.76
N LYS A 548 25.59 -9.30 -1.50
CA LYS A 548 25.95 -8.32 -0.47
C LYS A 548 27.19 -7.51 -0.83
N LEU A 549 28.09 -8.05 -1.66
CA LEU A 549 29.37 -7.41 -1.98
C LEU A 549 29.16 -6.08 -2.74
N LYS A 550 28.28 -6.09 -3.75
CA LYS A 550 28.08 -4.93 -4.64
C LYS A 550 26.96 -4.03 -4.13
N LYS A 551 27.27 -2.74 -3.94
CA LYS A 551 26.29 -1.72 -3.50
C LYS A 551 25.03 -1.68 -4.37
N ARG A 552 25.16 -1.86 -5.69
CA ARG A 552 24.03 -1.84 -6.63
C ARG A 552 22.99 -2.93 -6.31
N TYR A 553 23.43 -4.16 -6.00
CA TYR A 553 22.50 -5.25 -5.67
C TYR A 553 21.81 -5.04 -4.33
N ARG A 554 22.53 -4.48 -3.35
CA ARG A 554 21.90 -4.08 -2.07
C ARG A 554 20.79 -3.07 -2.29
N ASN A 555 21.05 -2.01 -3.05
CA ASN A 555 20.02 -1.01 -3.38
C ASN A 555 18.79 -1.65 -4.06
N VAL A 556 19.00 -2.57 -5.02
CA VAL A 556 17.89 -3.26 -5.70
C VAL A 556 17.06 -4.07 -4.70
N LEU A 557 17.69 -4.88 -3.85
CA LEU A 557 16.97 -5.70 -2.88
C LEU A 557 16.28 -4.85 -1.81
N ASP A 558 16.93 -3.79 -1.33
CA ASP A 558 16.35 -2.85 -0.37
C ASP A 558 15.09 -2.18 -0.96
N THR A 559 15.16 -1.72 -2.22
CA THR A 559 13.98 -1.16 -2.91
C THR A 559 12.90 -2.22 -3.16
N MET A 560 13.26 -3.46 -3.50
CA MET A 560 12.30 -4.56 -3.69
C MET A 560 11.53 -4.84 -2.38
N PHE A 561 12.22 -4.93 -1.25
CA PHE A 561 11.57 -5.16 0.05
C PHE A 561 10.75 -3.95 0.52
N GLU A 562 11.18 -2.72 0.19
CA GLU A 562 10.39 -1.52 0.48
C GLU A 562 9.11 -1.43 -0.37
N LEU A 563 9.18 -1.85 -1.64
CA LEU A 563 8.05 -1.84 -2.57
C LEU A 563 7.14 -3.06 -2.45
N LEU A 564 7.58 -4.15 -1.82
CA LEU A 564 6.83 -5.40 -1.69
C LEU A 564 5.40 -5.21 -1.16
N PRO A 565 5.14 -4.42 -0.09
CA PRO A 565 3.77 -4.20 0.40
C PRO A 565 2.91 -3.37 -0.57
N ARG A 566 3.53 -2.59 -1.47
CA ARG A 566 2.81 -1.87 -2.53
C ARG A 566 2.51 -2.81 -3.70
N MET A 567 3.45 -3.66 -4.11
CA MET A 567 3.25 -4.67 -5.15
C MET A 567 2.14 -5.67 -4.79
N ALA A 568 2.08 -6.10 -3.52
CA ALA A 568 1.01 -6.97 -3.02
C ALA A 568 -0.40 -6.37 -3.18
N ARG A 569 -0.54 -5.04 -3.31
CA ARG A 569 -1.84 -4.40 -3.58
C ARG A 569 -2.29 -4.55 -5.04
N TYR A 570 -1.37 -4.76 -5.97
CA TYR A 570 -1.68 -5.04 -7.36
C TYR A 570 -1.96 -6.54 -7.59
N CYS A 571 -1.40 -7.42 -6.75
CA CYS A 571 -1.65 -8.86 -6.77
C CYS A 571 -2.17 -9.36 -5.40
N PRO A 572 -3.45 -9.11 -5.06
CA PRO A 572 -4.01 -9.45 -3.75
C PRO A 572 -4.09 -10.96 -3.46
N ALA A 573 -3.81 -11.82 -4.44
CA ALA A 573 -3.83 -13.27 -4.29
C ALA A 573 -2.62 -13.85 -3.54
N SER A 574 -1.62 -13.04 -3.16
CA SER A 574 -0.42 -13.50 -2.45
C SER A 574 -0.28 -12.83 -1.09
N TRP A 575 -0.59 -13.60 -0.03
CA TRP A 575 -0.21 -13.38 1.38
C TRP A 575 -1.16 -12.54 2.29
N PRO A 576 -1.51 -13.04 3.50
CA PRO A 576 -2.23 -12.27 4.52
C PRO A 576 -1.31 -11.22 5.21
N PRO A 577 -1.86 -10.13 5.78
CA PRO A 577 -1.05 -9.05 6.35
C PRO A 577 -0.32 -9.49 7.63
N GLY A 578 0.99 -9.65 7.55
CA GLY A 578 1.86 -9.76 8.73
C GLY A 578 1.96 -8.42 9.48
N PRO A 579 2.23 -8.45 10.79
CA PRO A 579 2.34 -7.25 11.61
C PRO A 579 3.52 -6.38 11.16
N GLY A 580 3.33 -5.06 11.28
CA GLY A 580 4.15 -4.02 10.67
C GLY A 580 5.66 -4.27 10.66
N VAL A 581 6.21 -4.33 9.45
CA VAL A 581 7.64 -4.20 9.19
C VAL A 581 8.10 -2.87 9.78
N VAL A 582 8.95 -2.96 10.79
CA VAL A 582 9.62 -1.83 11.43
C VAL A 582 10.54 -1.20 10.39
N LYS A 583 10.16 -0.04 9.85
CA LYS A 583 11.10 0.82 9.11
C LYS A 583 12.15 1.33 10.10
N LEU A 584 13.32 0.72 10.10
CA LEU A 584 14.54 1.32 10.63
C LEU A 584 15.03 2.30 9.56
N VAL A 585 14.70 3.58 9.72
CA VAL A 585 15.38 4.65 8.98
C VAL A 585 16.80 4.73 9.56
N PRO A 586 17.87 4.57 8.76
CA PRO A 586 19.21 4.84 9.25
C PRO A 586 19.31 6.33 9.55
N ALA A 587 19.68 6.66 10.79
CA ALA A 587 20.01 8.02 11.20
C ALA A 587 21.28 8.47 10.46
N SER A 588 21.14 9.02 9.25
CA SER A 588 22.18 9.86 8.67
C SER A 588 22.01 11.26 9.27
N GLY A 589 22.80 11.54 10.31
CA GLY A 589 23.06 12.92 10.69
C GLY A 589 23.69 13.64 9.52
N ARG A 590 23.07 14.74 9.10
CA ARG A 590 23.80 15.92 8.63
C ARG A 590 22.94 17.15 8.79
N ALA A 591 23.21 17.85 9.88
CA ALA A 591 23.15 19.30 9.90
C ALA A 591 24.12 19.81 8.82
N ALA A 592 23.57 20.45 7.80
CA ALA A 592 24.22 21.48 7.01
C ALA A 592 23.07 22.29 6.41
N GLY A 593 22.93 23.54 6.85
CA GLY A 593 21.98 24.47 6.26
C GLY A 593 22.32 24.69 4.79
N TRP A 594 21.32 24.61 3.94
CA TRP A 594 21.40 25.15 2.58
C TRP A 594 20.44 26.32 2.53
N SER A 595 21.03 27.51 2.61
CA SER A 595 20.42 28.77 2.22
C SER A 595 20.07 28.67 0.74
N TRP A 596 18.82 28.93 0.40
CA TRP A 596 18.39 29.20 -0.96
C TRP A 596 18.82 30.63 -1.30
N GLU A 597 19.90 30.76 -2.06
CA GLU A 597 20.26 32.01 -2.71
C GLU A 597 20.25 31.76 -4.21
N GLY A 598 19.29 32.38 -4.89
CA GLY A 598 19.09 32.24 -6.32
C GLY A 598 20.29 32.78 -7.08
N LYS A 599 20.83 31.97 -7.99
CA LYS A 599 21.63 32.46 -9.11
C LYS A 599 21.04 31.92 -10.40
N GLU A 600 20.32 32.84 -11.03
CA GLU A 600 19.89 32.84 -12.40
C GLU A 600 21.14 32.92 -13.30
N GLU A 601 21.43 31.88 -14.08
CA GLU A 601 22.46 31.98 -15.13
C GLU A 601 22.10 31.13 -16.36
N SER A 602 21.50 31.84 -17.32
CA SER A 602 21.66 31.73 -18.78
C SER A 602 21.81 30.36 -19.45
N ARG A 603 20.65 29.95 -19.98
CA ARG A 603 20.45 29.34 -21.31
C ARG A 603 21.44 29.89 -22.38
N LYS A 604 22.48 29.12 -22.75
CA LYS A 604 23.12 29.16 -24.08
C LYS A 604 23.56 27.75 -24.48
N GLY A 605 23.09 27.34 -25.66
CA GLY A 605 23.12 25.96 -26.11
C GLY A 605 24.45 25.48 -26.66
N TRP A 606 24.45 24.22 -27.10
CA TRP A 606 25.43 23.70 -28.03
C TRP A 606 24.76 22.74 -29.02
N LYS A 607 24.87 23.15 -30.29
CA LYS A 607 24.63 22.39 -31.52
C LYS A 607 25.71 21.31 -31.70
N SER A 608 25.28 20.19 -32.26
CA SER A 608 25.90 19.42 -33.36
C SER A 608 27.43 19.29 -33.46
N ARG A 609 27.89 18.02 -33.40
CA ARG A 609 29.01 17.34 -34.09
C ARG A 609 29.17 15.99 -33.36
N VAL A 610 29.06 14.78 -33.92
CA VAL A 610 29.13 14.20 -35.28
C VAL A 610 28.12 13.05 -35.32
#